data_AF-A0A6A4NU94-F1
#
_entry.id   AF-A0A6A4NU94-F1
#
_cell.length_a   1.000
_cell.length_b   1.000
_cell.length_c   1.000
_cell.angle_alpha   90.00
_cell.angle_beta   90.00
_cell.angle_gamma   90.00
#
_symmetry.space_group_name_H-M   'P 1'
#
loop_
_entity.id
_entity.type
_entity.pdbx_description
1 polymer ?
#
loop_
_entity_poly.entity_id
_entity_poly.type
_entity_poly.pdbx_seq_one_letter_code
_entity_poly.pdbx_strand_id
1 'polypeptide(L)'
;MKDLVSGVIESALKYYAREGRLPVLGSDASNFLLYPANVGCDALNPLEPIGSYGALNFVLCKKKVFSTKSEPLTKLISPKNNGGWKSWLNRSFSFKTISY
;
A
#
# COMPACT_ATOMS: atom_id res chain seq x y z
N MET A 1 2.74 19.60 11.38
CA MET A 1 3.57 18.50 10.82
C MET A 1 2.78 17.86 9.69
N LYS A 2 3.40 17.66 8.52
CA LYS A 2 2.79 16.88 7.45
C LYS A 2 3.41 15.49 7.51
N ASP A 3 2.61 14.49 7.84
CA ASP A 3 3.09 13.11 7.87
C ASP A 3 3.31 12.62 6.44
N LEU A 4 4.53 12.18 6.15
CA LEU A 4 4.88 11.60 4.86
C LEU A 4 4.39 10.17 4.77
N VAL A 5 4.08 9.72 3.55
CA VAL A 5 3.69 8.34 3.26
C VAL A 5 4.73 7.34 3.81
N SER A 6 6.04 7.62 3.68
CA SER A 6 7.10 6.78 4.25
C SER A 6 6.99 6.61 5.77
N GLY A 7 6.76 7.70 6.50
CA GLY A 7 6.61 7.68 7.96
C GLY A 7 5.36 6.91 8.42
N VAL A 8 4.28 7.00 7.65
CA VAL A 8 3.06 6.21 7.89
C VAL A 8 3.34 4.72 7.70
N ILE A 9 4.07 4.34 6.64
CA ILE A 9 4.47 2.95 6.41
C ILE A 9 5.32 2.43 7.57
N GLU A 10 6.36 3.17 8.00
CA GLU A 10 7.21 2.77 9.12
C GLU A 10 6.41 2.57 10.41
N SER A 11 5.47 3.49 10.69
CA SER A 11 4.62 3.41 11.86
C SER A 11 3.72 2.19 11.81
N ALA A 12 3.09 1.92 10.67
CA ALA A 12 2.24 0.75 10.46
C ALA A 12 3.02 -0.56 10.68
N LEU A 13 4.25 -0.66 10.17
CA LEU A 13 5.11 -1.82 10.37
C LEU A 13 5.50 -2.00 11.85
N LYS A 14 5.83 -0.91 12.55
CA LYS A 14 6.12 -0.93 13.99
C LYS A 14 4.91 -1.41 14.80
N TYR A 15 3.72 -0.91 14.51
CA TYR A 15 2.49 -1.35 15.20
C TYR A 15 2.16 -2.82 14.90
N TYR A 16 2.27 -3.25 13.64
CA TYR A 16 2.07 -4.65 13.25
C TYR A 16 2.95 -5.60 14.06
N ALA A 17 4.24 -5.27 14.21
CA ALA A 17 5.19 -6.07 15.00
C ALA A 17 4.88 -6.02 16.50
N ARG A 18 4.51 -4.84 17.03
CA ARG A 18 4.13 -4.66 18.45
C ARG A 18 2.90 -5.48 18.84
N GLU A 19 1.96 -5.66 17.91
CA GLU A 19 0.78 -6.51 18.11
C GLU A 19 1.11 -8.02 18.03
N GLY A 20 2.37 -8.40 17.81
CA GLY A 20 2.78 -9.81 17.72
C GLY A 20 2.23 -10.54 16.49
N ARG A 21 1.82 -9.79 15.45
CA ARG A 21 1.27 -10.38 14.23
C ARG A 21 2.35 -11.11 13.43
N LEU A 22 1.95 -12.22 12.83
CA LEU A 22 2.79 -13.04 11.95
C LEU A 22 2.19 -13.10 10.53
N PRO A 23 3.04 -13.17 9.49
CA PRO A 23 4.51 -13.18 9.54
C PRO A 23 5.10 -11.78 9.83
N VAL A 24 6.29 -11.73 10.44
CA VAL A 24 7.01 -10.47 10.63
C VAL A 24 7.33 -9.85 9.26
N LEU A 25 6.83 -8.65 9.01
CA LEU A 25 6.91 -8.01 7.70
C LEU A 25 8.27 -7.38 7.42
N GLY A 26 8.99 -6.97 8.47
CA GLY A 26 10.23 -6.17 8.44
C GLY A 26 10.00 -4.72 8.86
N SER A 27 11.05 -3.91 8.85
CA SER A 27 11.02 -2.49 9.25
C SER A 27 11.30 -1.50 8.12
N ASP A 28 11.84 -1.98 6.99
CA ASP A 28 12.23 -1.12 5.86
C ASP A 28 11.00 -0.75 5.01
N ALA A 29 10.59 0.51 5.11
CA ALA A 29 9.47 1.08 4.37
C ALA A 29 9.66 1.07 2.85
N SER A 30 10.91 1.06 2.36
CA SER A 30 11.19 1.05 0.92
C SER A 30 10.71 -0.22 0.24
N ASN A 31 10.57 -1.32 0.99
CA ASN A 31 10.04 -2.60 0.53
C ASN A 31 8.51 -2.64 0.45
N PHE A 32 7.82 -1.54 0.74
CA PHE A 32 6.37 -1.49 0.75
C PHE A 32 5.83 -0.36 -0.14
N LEU A 33 4.58 -0.52 -0.54
CA LEU A 33 3.78 0.45 -1.27
C LEU A 33 2.48 0.67 -0.49
N LEU A 34 2.05 1.91 -0.39
CA LEU A 34 0.78 2.27 0.20
C LEU A 34 -0.20 2.65 -0.91
N TYR A 35 -1.39 2.06 -0.90
CA TYR A 35 -2.47 2.38 -1.85
C TYR A 35 -3.66 2.95 -1.11
N PRO A 36 -4.37 3.96 -1.65
CA PRO A 36 -5.71 4.28 -1.19
C PRO A 36 -6.61 3.06 -1.35
N ALA A 37 -7.52 2.82 -0.40
CA ALA A 37 -8.52 1.76 -0.51
C ALA A 37 -9.65 2.11 -1.51
N ASN A 38 -9.48 3.14 -2.32
CA ASN A 38 -10.40 3.54 -3.38
C ASN A 38 -10.07 2.79 -4.68
N VAL A 39 -11.10 2.42 -5.43
CA VAL A 39 -10.92 1.64 -6.66
C VAL A 39 -10.19 2.47 -7.71
N GLY A 40 -9.06 1.95 -8.22
CA GLY A 40 -8.35 2.52 -9.37
C GLY A 40 -7.27 3.55 -9.03
N CYS A 41 -6.91 3.72 -7.77
CA CYS A 41 -5.81 4.61 -7.38
C CYS A 41 -4.45 3.90 -7.47
N ASP A 42 -3.44 4.67 -7.90
CA ASP A 42 -2.04 4.23 -7.93
C ASP A 42 -1.39 4.25 -6.53
N ALA A 43 -0.19 3.70 -6.44
CA ALA A 43 0.59 3.73 -5.21
C ALA A 43 0.99 5.17 -4.88
N LEU A 44 0.93 5.51 -3.59
CA LEU A 44 1.30 6.83 -3.10
C LEU A 44 2.81 7.03 -3.13
N ASN A 45 3.23 8.27 -3.41
CA ASN A 45 4.64 8.64 -3.38
C ASN A 45 5.14 8.72 -1.92
N PRO A 46 6.21 8.00 -1.54
CA PRO A 46 6.76 8.02 -0.18
C PRO A 46 7.12 9.40 0.36
N LEU A 47 7.46 10.34 -0.52
CA LEU A 47 7.88 11.70 -0.18
C LEU A 47 6.71 12.70 -0.11
N GLU A 48 5.50 12.27 -0.46
CA GLU A 48 4.33 13.13 -0.43
C GLU A 48 3.62 13.06 0.94
N PRO A 49 2.97 14.16 1.35
CA PRO A 49 2.11 14.14 2.53
C PRO A 49 0.94 13.19 2.34
N ILE A 50 0.65 12.34 3.33
CA ILE A 50 -0.45 11.36 3.27
C ILE A 50 -1.81 12.04 3.07
N GLY A 51 -2.01 13.23 3.65
CA GLY A 51 -3.25 13.99 3.57
C GLY A 51 -3.57 14.56 2.19
N SER A 52 -2.63 14.55 1.24
CA SER A 52 -2.83 15.11 -0.11
C SER A 52 -3.84 14.30 -0.94
N TYR A 53 -4.05 13.03 -0.59
CA TYR A 53 -4.85 12.09 -1.39
C TYR A 53 -6.33 12.02 -0.97
N GLY A 54 -6.74 12.68 0.11
CA GLY A 54 -8.13 12.71 0.58
C GLY A 54 -8.72 11.35 0.98
N ALA A 55 -7.89 10.30 1.08
CA ALA A 55 -8.30 8.96 1.47
C ALA A 55 -8.13 8.74 2.97
N LEU A 56 -9.03 7.97 3.57
CA LEU A 56 -8.99 7.61 5.00
C LEU A 56 -8.50 6.18 5.23
N ASN A 57 -8.74 5.31 4.25
CA ASN A 57 -8.38 3.90 4.32
C ASN A 57 -7.29 3.61 3.30
N PHE A 58 -6.30 2.83 3.73
CA PHE A 58 -5.14 2.50 2.92
C PHE A 58 -4.83 1.00 3.00
N VAL A 59 -4.23 0.49 1.94
CA VAL A 59 -3.75 -0.89 1.85
C VAL A 59 -2.24 -0.86 1.73
N LEU A 60 -1.56 -1.55 2.65
CA LEU A 60 -0.11 -1.71 2.66
C LEU A 60 0.27 -3.00 1.92
N CYS A 61 1.05 -2.86 0.85
CA CYS A 61 1.48 -3.96 -0.02
C CYS A 61 2.99 -4.13 0.05
N LYS A 62 3.48 -5.36 0.26
CA LYS A 62 4.92 -5.68 0.16
C LYS A 62 5.33 -5.76 -1.31
N LYS A 63 6.37 -5.02 -1.69
CA LYS A 63 7.01 -5.12 -3.01
C LYS A 63 7.64 -6.51 -3.16
N LYS A 64 7.46 -7.12 -4.32
CA LYS A 64 8.24 -8.30 -4.68
C LYS A 64 9.59 -7.83 -5.20
N VAL A 65 10.65 -8.07 -4.43
CA VAL A 65 12.02 -7.93 -4.93
C VAL A 65 12.24 -9.09 -5.90
N PHE A 66 12.05 -8.84 -7.19
CA PHE A 66 12.64 -9.72 -8.19
C PHE A 66 14.14 -9.47 -8.09
N SER A 67 14.89 -10.45 -7.59
CA SER A 67 16.36 -10.40 -7.57
C SER A 67 16.86 -10.40 -9.02
N THR A 68 16.88 -9.23 -9.65
CA THR A 68 17.45 -9.03 -10.97
C THR A 68 18.97 -9.07 -10.83
N LYS A 69 19.57 -10.24 -11.09
CA LYS A 69 20.96 -10.30 -11.55
C LYS A 69 21.01 -9.55 -12.90
N SER A 70 21.78 -8.46 -12.91
CA SER A 70 22.34 -7.73 -14.07
C SER A 70 21.41 -7.19 -15.18
N GLU A 71 21.27 -5.86 -15.17
CA GLU A 71 21.48 -4.95 -16.32
C GLU A 71 20.41 -4.84 -17.45
N PRO A 72 20.41 -3.75 -18.26
CA PRO A 72 19.52 -2.62 -18.04
C PRO A 72 18.44 -2.45 -19.14
N LEU A 73 17.48 -1.58 -18.81
CA LEU A 73 16.57 -0.85 -19.70
C LEU A 73 15.43 -1.61 -20.41
N THR A 74 14.25 -1.08 -20.10
CA THR A 74 13.09 -0.86 -20.98
C THR A 74 12.25 -2.05 -21.40
N LYS A 75 10.94 -1.84 -21.25
CA LYS A 75 9.83 -2.65 -21.77
C LYS A 75 9.68 -3.99 -21.06
N LEU A 76 8.74 -4.03 -20.12
CA LEU A 76 7.62 -4.98 -20.11
C LEU A 76 6.77 -4.68 -18.86
N ILE A 77 6.13 -3.50 -18.85
CA ILE A 77 4.91 -3.34 -18.07
C ILE A 77 3.83 -4.09 -18.85
N SER A 78 3.73 -5.39 -18.62
CA SER A 78 2.50 -6.13 -18.87
C SER A 78 1.61 -5.90 -17.64
N PRO A 79 0.41 -5.30 -17.78
CA PRO A 79 -0.54 -5.28 -16.69
C PRO A 79 -1.10 -6.70 -16.53
N LYS A 80 -0.43 -7.50 -15.70
CA LYS A 80 -0.95 -8.82 -15.32
C LYS A 80 -2.17 -8.60 -14.45
N ASN A 81 -3.32 -8.91 -15.03
CA ASN A 81 -4.65 -8.82 -14.48
C ASN A 81 -4.77 -9.65 -13.18
N ASN A 82 -4.51 -9.04 -12.01
CA ASN A 82 -4.72 -9.66 -10.71
C ASN A 82 -6.02 -9.11 -10.09
N GLY A 83 -7.15 -9.60 -10.59
CA GLY A 83 -8.50 -9.28 -10.11
C GLY A 83 -8.89 -9.90 -8.75
N GLY A 84 -7.94 -10.16 -7.85
CA GLY A 84 -8.22 -10.82 -6.55
C GLY A 84 -8.47 -9.87 -5.37
N TRP A 85 -7.74 -8.76 -5.32
CA TRP A 85 -7.84 -7.76 -4.25
C TRP A 85 -9.07 -6.84 -4.33
N LYS A 86 -9.53 -6.49 -5.54
CA LYS A 86 -10.68 -5.57 -5.74
C LYS A 86 -11.99 -6.14 -5.17
N SER A 87 -12.23 -7.43 -5.37
CA SER A 87 -13.45 -8.10 -4.89
C SER A 87 -13.46 -8.30 -3.38
N TRP A 88 -12.28 -8.48 -2.76
CA TRP A 88 -12.18 -8.67 -1.31
C TRP A 88 -12.35 -7.37 -0.53
N LEU A 89 -11.79 -6.26 -1.04
CA LEU A 89 -11.93 -4.96 -0.40
C LEU A 89 -13.37 -4.45 -0.45
N ASN A 90 -14.08 -4.60 -1.58
CA ASN A 90 -15.49 -4.17 -1.67
C ASN A 90 -16.40 -4.92 -0.69
N ARG A 91 -16.10 -6.19 -0.40
CA ARG A 91 -16.86 -7.02 0.54
C ARG A 91 -16.64 -6.63 1.99
N SER A 92 -15.44 -6.13 2.33
CA SER A 92 -15.07 -5.80 3.71
C SER A 92 -15.41 -4.35 4.08
N PHE A 93 -15.48 -3.47 3.08
CA PHE A 93 -15.73 -2.04 3.26
C PHE A 93 -17.06 -1.60 2.65
N SER A 94 -18.14 -2.36 2.89
CA SER A 94 -19.50 -1.91 2.59
C SER A 94 -19.88 -0.77 3.56
N PHE A 95 -19.37 0.43 3.30
CA PHE A 95 -19.81 1.63 3.97
C PHE A 95 -21.28 1.83 3.61
N LYS A 96 -22.18 1.48 4.55
CA LYS A 96 -23.57 1.92 4.50
C LYS A 96 -23.52 3.44 4.48
N THR A 97 -23.82 4.02 3.33
CA THR A 97 -24.11 5.43 3.20
C THR A 97 -25.37 5.70 4.02
N ILE A 98 -25.21 6.21 5.24
CA ILE A 98 -26.30 6.85 5.96
C ILE A 98 -26.45 8.21 5.28
N SER A 99 -27.33 8.27 4.29
CA SER A 99 -27.84 9.54 3.77
C SER A 99 -28.93 10.01 4.73
N TYR A 100 -28.73 11.20 5.29
CA TYR A 100 -29.77 11.99 5.97
C TYR A 100 -30.53 12.83 4.96
#